data_AF-A0AAW7WRQ4-F1
#
_entry.id   AF-A0AAW7WRQ4-F1
#
_cell.length_a   1.000
_cell.length_b   1.000
_cell.length_c   1.000
_cell.angle_alpha   90.00
_cell.angle_beta   90.00
_cell.angle_gamma   90.00
#
_symmetry.space_group_name_H-M   'P 1'
#
loop_
_entity.id
_entity.type
_entity.pdbx_description
1 polymer ?
#
loop_
_entity_poly.entity_id
_entity_poly.type
_entity_poly.pdbx_seq_one_letter_code
_entity_poly.pdbx_strand_id
1 'polypeptide(L)'
;MARITVIMGIYNCADTLVEALESLETQTYKNFKVILCDDGSKDATLKIAKEWADTRPNYTVIQNEHNMGLNVTLNHCLKYVDTEFVARMDGDDRSLSHRFEQEVKFLDEHPEYAIVSGPMHYFDEQGVFMKSKGRGAVTKQDFIAGTPFCHAPCMVRSEVYKAVKGYSVDKRLLRMEDYHLWFKMYAAGYRGYMLEEPIYEMRDDRNAIARRNWMTRKNEAYVRYIGYKMLDLPWWAYIYCLRPLVLAVMPACLYNYLHKKK
;
A
#
# COMPACT_ATOMS: atom_id res chain seq x y z
N MET A 1 12.12 -7.84 -21.62
CA MET A 1 10.75 -7.49 -21.18
C MET A 1 10.83 -7.00 -19.74
N ALA A 2 10.02 -6.02 -19.32
CA ALA A 2 10.06 -5.51 -17.94
C ALA A 2 9.76 -6.65 -16.94
N ARG A 3 10.41 -6.63 -15.77
CA ARG A 3 10.15 -7.59 -14.67
C ARG A 3 9.15 -7.04 -13.66
N ILE A 4 8.99 -5.72 -13.57
CA ILE A 4 8.09 -5.05 -12.63
C ILE A 4 7.01 -4.29 -13.40
N THR A 5 5.76 -4.42 -12.97
CA THR A 5 4.69 -3.46 -13.29
C THR A 5 4.39 -2.68 -12.02
N VAL A 6 4.65 -1.38 -12.04
CA VAL A 6 4.21 -0.47 -10.98
C VAL A 6 2.74 -0.14 -11.21
N ILE A 7 1.88 -0.42 -10.24
CA ILE A 7 0.48 -0.01 -10.27
C ILE A 7 0.29 1.21 -9.38
N MET A 8 -0.29 2.27 -9.94
CA MET A 8 -0.53 3.52 -9.24
C MET A 8 -1.94 4.03 -9.55
N GLY A 9 -2.78 4.08 -8.53
CA GLY A 9 -4.07 4.77 -8.61
C GLY A 9 -3.85 6.25 -8.31
N ILE A 10 -4.25 7.13 -9.21
CA ILE A 10 -4.07 8.58 -9.07
C ILE A 10 -5.44 9.26 -8.98
N TYR A 11 -5.59 10.18 -8.02
CA TYR A 11 -6.82 10.93 -7.82
C TYR A 11 -6.51 12.27 -7.14
N ASN A 12 -6.76 13.37 -7.85
CA ASN A 12 -6.56 14.73 -7.35
C ASN A 12 -5.17 14.96 -6.72
N CYS A 13 -4.10 14.56 -7.41
CA CYS A 13 -2.72 14.67 -6.97
C CYS A 13 -1.88 15.47 -7.99
N ALA A 14 -2.47 16.46 -8.67
CA ALA A 14 -1.77 17.23 -9.71
C ALA A 14 -0.48 17.89 -9.19
N ASP A 15 -0.50 18.37 -7.95
CA ASP A 15 0.62 19.11 -7.34
C ASP A 15 1.81 18.21 -6.96
N THR A 16 1.59 16.89 -6.84
CA THR A 16 2.59 15.94 -6.34
C THR A 16 2.96 14.85 -7.34
N LEU A 17 2.14 14.64 -8.37
CA LEU A 17 2.31 13.53 -9.32
C LEU A 17 3.64 13.59 -10.07
N VAL A 18 4.10 14.78 -10.48
CA VAL A 18 5.37 14.91 -11.21
C VAL A 18 6.53 14.43 -10.35
N GLU A 19 6.60 14.85 -9.09
CA GLU A 19 7.65 14.45 -8.14
C GLU A 19 7.60 12.93 -7.88
N ALA A 20 6.40 12.36 -7.77
CA ALA A 20 6.22 10.91 -7.62
C ALA A 20 6.79 10.15 -8.84
N LEU A 21 6.48 10.60 -10.05
CA LEU A 21 6.95 9.99 -11.29
C LEU A 21 8.46 10.17 -11.50
N GLU A 22 9.02 11.34 -11.17
CA GLU A 22 10.46 11.57 -11.18
C GLU A 22 11.20 10.60 -10.26
N SER A 23 10.64 10.29 -9.07
CA SER A 23 11.26 9.33 -8.15
C SER A 23 11.37 7.92 -8.75
N LEU A 24 10.41 7.51 -9.59
CA LEU A 24 10.49 6.25 -10.35
C LEU A 24 11.60 6.31 -11.41
N GLU A 25 11.76 7.43 -12.10
CA GLU A 25 12.85 7.60 -13.09
C GLU A 25 14.24 7.53 -12.45
N THR A 26 14.37 7.90 -11.17
CA THR A 26 15.63 7.79 -10.43
C THR A 26 15.99 6.37 -9.96
N GLN A 27 15.12 5.38 -10.15
CA GLN A 27 15.39 4.00 -9.72
C GLN A 27 16.68 3.44 -10.36
N THR A 28 17.54 2.79 -9.58
CA THR A 28 18.76 2.13 -10.10
C THR A 28 18.40 0.93 -10.98
N TYR A 29 17.32 0.23 -10.64
CA TYR A 29 16.77 -0.86 -11.43
C TYR A 29 15.82 -0.34 -12.51
N LYS A 30 16.15 -0.56 -13.79
CA LYS A 30 15.43 0.03 -14.95
C LYS A 30 14.41 -0.89 -15.63
N ASN A 31 14.34 -2.17 -15.28
CA ASN A 31 13.46 -3.14 -15.96
C ASN A 31 12.03 -3.10 -15.42
N PHE A 32 11.37 -1.94 -15.48
CA PHE A 32 10.00 -1.75 -15.02
C PHE A 32 9.13 -1.00 -16.03
N LYS A 33 7.82 -1.19 -15.93
CA LYS A 33 6.79 -0.39 -16.59
C LYS A 33 5.79 0.11 -15.55
N VAL A 34 5.00 1.13 -15.87
CA VAL A 34 4.09 1.79 -14.94
C VAL A 34 2.69 1.87 -15.54
N ILE A 35 1.68 1.47 -14.77
CA ILE A 35 0.27 1.66 -15.09
C ILE A 35 -0.29 2.71 -14.13
N LEU A 36 -0.64 3.86 -14.69
CA LEU A 36 -1.31 4.97 -14.03
C LEU A 36 -2.82 4.84 -14.25
N CYS A 37 -3.62 4.65 -13.22
CA CYS A 37 -5.07 4.66 -13.33
C CYS A 37 -5.66 5.90 -12.67
N ASP A 38 -6.14 6.84 -13.49
CA ASP A 38 -6.87 8.00 -12.99
C ASP A 38 -8.27 7.58 -12.53
N ASP A 39 -8.57 7.84 -11.25
CA ASP A 39 -9.84 7.48 -10.62
C ASP A 39 -10.87 8.62 -10.73
N GLY A 40 -10.97 9.24 -11.92
CA GLY A 40 -11.89 10.34 -12.18
C GLY A 40 -11.51 11.65 -11.48
N SER A 41 -10.24 12.06 -11.61
CA SER A 41 -9.75 13.32 -11.03
C SER A 41 -10.50 14.53 -11.57
N LYS A 42 -10.60 15.58 -10.75
CA LYS A 42 -11.23 16.87 -11.10
C LYS A 42 -10.22 17.99 -11.33
N ASP A 43 -8.97 17.77 -10.96
CA ASP A 43 -7.85 18.68 -11.18
C ASP A 43 -7.06 18.29 -12.44
N ALA A 44 -5.83 18.80 -12.57
CA ALA A 44 -4.97 18.52 -13.72
C ALA A 44 -4.29 17.13 -13.71
N THR A 45 -4.58 16.25 -12.74
CA THR A 45 -3.90 14.94 -12.56
C THR A 45 -3.87 14.11 -13.85
N LEU A 46 -5.03 13.91 -14.49
CA LEU A 46 -5.13 13.12 -15.72
C LEU A 46 -4.33 13.74 -16.87
N LYS A 47 -4.35 15.06 -16.99
CA LYS A 47 -3.61 15.78 -18.03
C LYS A 47 -2.11 15.56 -17.85
N ILE A 48 -1.60 15.78 -16.64
CA ILE A 48 -0.18 15.57 -16.28
C ILE A 48 0.25 14.13 -16.55
N ALA A 49 -0.57 13.15 -16.16
CA ALA A 49 -0.27 11.73 -16.40
C ALA A 49 -0.14 11.40 -17.90
N LYS A 50 -1.04 11.93 -18.74
CA LYS A 50 -1.00 11.74 -20.20
C LYS A 50 0.23 12.38 -20.83
N GLU A 51 0.49 13.64 -20.51
CA GLU A 51 1.68 14.37 -21.00
C GLU A 51 2.99 13.67 -20.60
N TRP A 52 3.04 13.10 -19.39
CA TRP A 52 4.18 12.30 -18.94
C TRP A 52 4.37 11.02 -19.77
N ALA A 53 3.29 10.28 -20.02
CA ALA A 53 3.31 9.03 -20.77
C ALA A 53 3.57 9.22 -22.26
N ASP A 54 3.14 10.34 -22.85
CA ASP A 54 3.36 10.66 -24.27
C ASP A 54 4.85 10.69 -24.66
N THR A 55 5.72 10.98 -23.69
CA THR A 55 7.18 11.03 -23.88
C THR A 55 7.91 9.80 -23.34
N ARG A 56 7.20 8.84 -22.71
CA ARG A 56 7.80 7.72 -21.99
C ARG A 56 7.06 6.40 -22.27
N PRO A 57 7.55 5.54 -23.17
CA PRO A 57 6.82 4.37 -23.64
C PRO A 57 6.61 3.28 -22.58
N ASN A 58 7.33 3.33 -21.45
CA ASN A 58 7.15 2.42 -20.32
C ASN A 58 6.01 2.86 -19.37
N TYR A 59 5.34 3.98 -19.62
CA TYR A 59 4.18 4.46 -18.86
C TYR A 59 2.91 4.27 -19.68
N THR A 60 1.86 3.76 -19.05
CA THR A 60 0.53 3.63 -19.65
C THR A 60 -0.50 4.27 -18.73
N VAL A 61 -1.35 5.12 -19.29
CA VAL A 61 -2.45 5.76 -18.57
C VAL A 61 -3.75 5.07 -18.92
N ILE A 62 -4.47 4.62 -17.90
CA ILE A 62 -5.85 4.14 -17.97
C ILE A 62 -6.71 5.02 -17.07
N GLN A 63 -8.03 4.94 -17.21
CA GLN A 63 -8.95 5.84 -16.52
C GLN A 63 -10.25 5.11 -16.13
N ASN A 64 -10.78 5.45 -14.96
CA ASN A 64 -12.13 5.11 -14.53
C ASN A 64 -13.13 6.23 -14.91
N GLU A 65 -14.40 5.88 -15.11
CA GLU A 65 -15.44 6.84 -15.50
C GLU A 65 -15.69 7.93 -14.44
N HIS A 66 -15.52 7.59 -13.17
CA HIS A 66 -15.62 8.46 -12.00
C HIS A 66 -14.80 7.85 -10.86
N ASN A 67 -14.78 8.50 -9.70
CA ASN A 67 -14.11 7.95 -8.51
C ASN A 67 -14.79 6.66 -8.03
N MET A 68 -14.14 5.54 -8.28
CA MET A 68 -14.56 4.19 -7.91
C MET A 68 -13.94 3.71 -6.61
N GLY A 69 -12.90 4.40 -6.12
CA GLY A 69 -12.15 4.05 -4.93
C GLY A 69 -10.92 3.18 -5.23
N LEU A 70 -9.95 3.23 -4.31
CA LEU A 70 -8.61 2.68 -4.52
C LEU A 70 -8.59 1.18 -4.86
N ASN A 71 -9.40 0.35 -4.23
CA ASN A 71 -9.46 -1.09 -4.55
C ASN A 71 -9.91 -1.37 -6.00
N VAL A 72 -10.95 -0.68 -6.47
CA VAL A 72 -11.45 -0.84 -7.83
C VAL A 72 -10.39 -0.37 -8.82
N THR A 73 -9.79 0.78 -8.54
CA THR A 73 -8.71 1.38 -9.33
C THR A 73 -7.48 0.48 -9.43
N LEU A 74 -6.98 -0.06 -8.30
CA LEU A 74 -5.84 -0.97 -8.32
C LEU A 74 -6.19 -2.30 -9.00
N ASN A 75 -7.40 -2.82 -8.83
CA ASN A 75 -7.86 -3.98 -9.60
C ASN A 75 -7.96 -3.69 -11.09
N HIS A 76 -8.27 -2.47 -11.50
CA HIS A 76 -8.23 -2.06 -12.90
C HIS A 76 -6.79 -2.13 -13.42
N CYS A 77 -5.81 -1.57 -12.69
CA CYS A 77 -4.39 -1.69 -13.03
C CYS A 77 -3.93 -3.15 -13.16
N LEU A 78 -4.35 -4.02 -12.23
CA LEU A 78 -3.98 -5.44 -12.22
C LEU A 78 -4.37 -6.20 -13.50
N LYS A 79 -5.36 -5.71 -14.26
CA LYS A 79 -5.74 -6.30 -15.56
C LYS A 79 -4.69 -6.11 -16.67
N TYR A 80 -3.81 -5.11 -16.51
CA TYR A 80 -2.77 -4.75 -17.48
C TYR A 80 -1.37 -5.25 -17.06
N VAL A 81 -1.28 -5.97 -15.95
CA VAL A 81 -0.05 -6.58 -15.45
C VAL A 81 0.26 -7.87 -16.22
N ASP A 82 1.43 -7.90 -16.83
CA ASP A 82 1.99 -9.05 -17.55
C ASP A 82 3.41 -9.43 -17.07
N THR A 83 3.88 -8.79 -16.00
CA THR A 83 5.24 -8.94 -15.48
C THR A 83 5.32 -9.95 -14.34
N GLU A 84 6.55 -10.28 -13.93
CA GLU A 84 6.83 -11.18 -12.80
C GLU A 84 6.41 -10.58 -11.45
N PHE A 85 6.71 -9.30 -11.25
CA PHE A 85 6.40 -8.58 -10.02
C PHE A 85 5.42 -7.44 -10.26
N VAL A 86 4.60 -7.18 -9.25
CA VAL A 86 3.77 -5.98 -9.12
C VAL A 86 4.33 -5.16 -7.97
N ALA A 87 4.81 -3.95 -8.27
CA ALA A 87 5.11 -2.96 -7.26
C ALA A 87 3.91 -2.01 -7.11
N ARG A 88 3.64 -1.54 -5.90
CA ARG A 88 2.65 -0.47 -5.67
C ARG A 88 3.37 0.86 -5.47
N MET A 89 2.69 1.96 -5.79
CA MET A 89 3.11 3.32 -5.42
C MET A 89 1.89 4.25 -5.35
N ASP A 90 1.94 5.27 -4.49
CA ASP A 90 0.96 6.36 -4.43
C ASP A 90 1.42 7.56 -5.26
N GLY A 91 0.46 8.33 -5.79
CA GLY A 91 0.72 9.48 -6.66
C GLY A 91 1.24 10.73 -5.95
N ASP A 92 1.34 10.72 -4.62
CA ASP A 92 1.79 11.86 -3.79
C ASP A 92 3.09 11.61 -3.01
N ASP A 93 3.68 10.44 -3.20
CA ASP A 93 4.83 9.92 -2.45
C ASP A 93 6.07 9.76 -3.34
N ARG A 94 7.22 9.38 -2.75
CA ARG A 94 8.48 9.11 -3.48
C ARG A 94 9.02 7.72 -3.20
N SER A 95 9.50 7.03 -4.23
CA SER A 95 10.30 5.82 -4.07
C SER A 95 11.78 6.17 -3.97
N LEU A 96 12.50 5.64 -2.97
CA LEU A 96 13.95 5.81 -2.89
C LEU A 96 14.62 5.05 -4.04
N SER A 97 15.69 5.61 -4.61
CA SER A 97 16.31 5.12 -5.86
C SER A 97 16.73 3.66 -5.85
N HIS A 98 17.05 3.09 -4.69
CA HIS A 98 17.47 1.71 -4.53
C HIS A 98 16.32 0.72 -4.27
N ARG A 99 15.07 1.19 -4.21
CA ARG A 99 13.90 0.38 -3.81
C ARG A 99 13.76 -0.88 -4.67
N PHE A 100 13.61 -0.73 -5.98
CA PHE A 100 13.34 -1.87 -6.86
C PHE A 100 14.50 -2.86 -6.93
N GLU A 101 15.74 -2.37 -6.85
CA GLU A 101 16.92 -3.22 -6.78
C GLU A 101 16.90 -4.10 -5.52
N GLN A 102 16.57 -3.53 -4.35
CA GLN A 102 16.48 -4.29 -3.10
C GLN A 102 15.30 -5.27 -3.10
N GLU A 103 14.11 -4.83 -3.52
CA GLU A 103 12.92 -5.68 -3.55
C GLU A 103 13.08 -6.87 -4.51
N VAL A 104 13.59 -6.63 -5.73
CA VAL A 104 13.85 -7.69 -6.72
C VAL A 104 14.93 -8.64 -6.22
N LYS A 105 16.06 -8.12 -5.74
CA LYS A 105 17.15 -8.96 -5.22
C LYS A 105 16.63 -9.88 -4.11
N PHE A 106 15.87 -9.34 -3.17
CA PHE A 106 15.30 -10.12 -2.07
C PHE A 106 14.38 -11.23 -2.57
N LEU A 107 13.45 -10.93 -3.48
CA LEU A 107 12.53 -11.93 -4.01
C LEU A 107 13.23 -12.98 -4.88
N ASP A 108 14.31 -12.61 -5.58
CA ASP A 108 15.12 -13.57 -6.36
C ASP A 108 15.90 -14.52 -5.45
N GLU A 109 16.47 -14.02 -4.36
CA GLU A 109 17.25 -14.80 -3.39
C GLU A 109 16.36 -15.64 -2.45
N HIS A 110 15.10 -15.24 -2.25
CA HIS A 110 14.17 -15.89 -1.32
C HIS A 110 12.83 -16.28 -1.98
N PRO A 111 12.81 -17.38 -2.78
CA PRO A 111 11.60 -17.82 -3.48
C PRO A 111 10.44 -18.25 -2.56
N GLU A 112 10.70 -18.52 -1.28
CA GLU A 112 9.68 -18.84 -0.27
C GLU A 112 8.82 -17.64 0.13
N TYR A 113 9.24 -16.41 -0.18
CA TYR A 113 8.45 -15.21 0.02
C TYR A 113 7.80 -14.75 -1.28
N ALA A 114 6.53 -14.39 -1.15
CA ALA A 114 5.71 -13.91 -2.26
C ALA A 114 5.45 -12.40 -2.19
N ILE A 115 5.70 -11.80 -1.01
CA ILE A 115 5.49 -10.39 -0.69
C ILE A 115 6.76 -9.87 -0.04
N VAL A 116 7.27 -8.74 -0.53
CA VAL A 116 8.25 -7.93 0.17
C VAL A 116 7.69 -6.52 0.32
N SER A 117 7.98 -5.87 1.43
CA SER A 117 7.68 -4.46 1.68
C SER A 117 8.83 -3.87 2.48
N GLY A 118 8.91 -2.54 2.55
CA GLY A 118 9.89 -1.87 3.39
C GLY A 118 9.29 -0.75 4.23
N PRO A 119 10.00 -0.32 5.28
CA PRO A 119 9.64 0.87 6.02
C PRO A 119 9.79 2.13 5.15
N MET A 120 9.34 3.25 5.70
CA MET A 120 9.27 4.52 5.00
C MET A 120 9.80 5.67 5.87
N HIS A 121 10.33 6.68 5.21
CA HIS A 121 10.45 8.02 5.77
C HIS A 121 9.10 8.72 5.69
N TYR A 122 8.76 9.48 6.71
CA TYR A 122 7.62 10.40 6.69
C TYR A 122 8.18 11.79 6.54
N PHE A 123 7.71 12.51 5.53
CA PHE A 123 8.20 13.83 5.21
C PHE A 123 7.08 14.82 4.90
N ASP A 124 7.40 16.09 5.10
CA ASP A 124 6.58 17.23 4.69
C ASP A 124 7.50 18.33 4.13
N GLU A 125 6.98 19.56 4.01
CA GLU A 125 7.73 20.72 3.52
C GLU A 125 8.99 21.05 4.37
N GLN A 126 9.05 20.61 5.62
CA GLN A 126 10.21 20.80 6.50
C GLN A 126 11.22 19.63 6.41
N GLY A 127 10.95 18.62 5.58
CA GLY A 127 11.79 17.44 5.39
C GLY A 127 11.30 16.22 6.17
N VAL A 128 12.19 15.25 6.36
CA VAL A 128 11.88 13.98 7.03
C VAL A 128 11.76 14.17 8.54
N PHE A 129 10.59 13.88 9.11
CA PHE A 129 10.34 14.01 10.56
C PHE A 129 10.18 12.67 11.30
N MET A 130 9.98 11.57 10.58
CA MET A 130 9.90 10.23 11.17
C MET A 130 10.46 9.17 10.21
N LYS A 131 11.02 8.09 10.77
CA LYS A 131 11.44 6.91 10.02
C LYS A 131 10.87 5.67 10.68
N SER A 132 10.11 4.86 9.95
CA SER A 132 9.72 3.54 10.45
C SER A 132 10.86 2.53 10.30
N LYS A 133 10.72 1.38 10.95
CA LYS A 133 11.69 0.29 10.88
C LYS A 133 11.00 -1.01 10.51
N GLY A 134 11.69 -1.83 9.74
CA GLY A 134 11.25 -3.18 9.41
C GLY A 134 11.31 -4.13 10.59
N ARG A 135 10.73 -5.31 10.39
CA ARG A 135 10.71 -6.39 11.39
C ARG A 135 11.09 -7.76 10.82
N GLY A 136 11.49 -7.84 9.56
CA GLY A 136 11.85 -9.08 8.90
C GLY A 136 10.64 -9.94 8.53
N ALA A 137 10.75 -11.26 8.73
CA ALA A 137 9.74 -12.21 8.34
C ALA A 137 8.42 -11.99 9.09
N VAL A 138 7.31 -11.93 8.36
CA VAL A 138 5.98 -11.71 8.92
C VAL A 138 5.28 -13.04 9.17
N THR A 139 4.66 -13.16 10.33
CA THR A 139 3.86 -14.31 10.77
C THR A 139 2.38 -13.97 10.80
N LYS A 140 1.51 -14.98 10.90
CA LYS A 140 0.06 -14.77 11.05
C LYS A 140 -0.28 -13.98 12.31
N GLN A 141 0.52 -14.10 13.37
CA GLN A 141 0.32 -13.41 14.65
C GLN A 141 0.55 -11.89 14.54
N ASP A 142 1.41 -11.44 13.62
CA ASP A 142 1.70 -10.01 13.45
C ASP A 142 0.48 -9.19 13.02
N PHE A 143 -0.48 -9.84 12.34
CA PHE A 143 -1.76 -9.24 11.97
C PHE A 143 -2.55 -8.77 13.21
N ILE A 144 -2.34 -9.36 14.40
CA ILE A 144 -3.07 -8.93 15.61
C ILE A 144 -2.74 -7.46 15.96
N ALA A 145 -1.49 -7.05 15.74
CA ALA A 145 -1.04 -5.70 16.03
C ALA A 145 -1.61 -4.65 15.04
N GLY A 146 -1.87 -5.05 13.79
CA GLY A 146 -2.35 -4.21 12.71
C GLY A 146 -1.88 -4.74 11.35
N THR A 147 -1.89 -3.89 10.32
CA THR A 147 -1.31 -4.25 9.01
C THR A 147 0.20 -4.49 9.17
N PRO A 148 0.73 -5.67 8.78
CA PRO A 148 2.14 -5.98 9.00
C PRO A 148 3.05 -5.44 7.88
N PHE A 149 2.48 -5.02 6.76
CA PHE A 149 3.19 -4.46 5.62
C PHE A 149 2.80 -3.01 5.38
N CYS A 150 3.73 -2.23 4.86
CA CYS A 150 3.41 -0.95 4.29
C CYS A 150 2.88 -1.15 2.87
N HIS A 151 1.66 -0.68 2.59
CA HIS A 151 1.02 -0.91 1.30
C HIS A 151 1.75 -0.19 0.16
N ALA A 152 2.17 1.06 0.37
CA ALA A 152 2.86 1.84 -0.64
C ALA A 152 4.16 1.21 -1.16
N PRO A 153 5.10 0.83 -0.30
CA PRO A 153 6.35 0.24 -0.73
C PRO A 153 6.30 -1.28 -0.82
N CYS A 154 5.18 -1.89 -1.22
CA CYS A 154 5.16 -3.35 -1.42
C CYS A 154 5.51 -3.73 -2.85
N MET A 155 6.25 -4.84 -2.99
CA MET A 155 6.39 -5.61 -4.22
C MET A 155 5.92 -7.04 -3.97
N VAL A 156 5.05 -7.53 -4.84
CA VAL A 156 4.41 -8.84 -4.72
C VAL A 156 4.56 -9.59 -6.03
N ARG A 157 4.77 -10.90 -5.97
CA ARG A 157 4.75 -11.73 -7.18
C ARG A 157 3.38 -11.69 -7.84
N SER A 158 3.34 -11.46 -9.15
CA SER A 158 2.10 -11.20 -9.90
C SER A 158 1.07 -12.33 -9.79
N GLU A 159 1.53 -13.58 -9.73
CA GLU A 159 0.66 -14.75 -9.58
C GLU A 159 -0.10 -14.77 -8.26
N VAL A 160 0.43 -14.14 -7.20
CA VAL A 160 -0.24 -14.08 -5.89
C VAL A 160 -1.50 -13.25 -5.98
N TYR A 161 -1.45 -12.10 -6.67
CA TYR A 161 -2.65 -11.29 -6.95
C TYR A 161 -3.69 -12.09 -7.72
N LYS A 162 -3.28 -12.90 -8.71
CA LYS A 162 -4.19 -13.76 -9.48
C LYS A 162 -4.81 -14.84 -8.60
N ALA A 163 -4.00 -15.53 -7.79
CA ALA A 163 -4.43 -16.60 -6.90
C ALA A 163 -5.51 -16.13 -5.91
N VAL A 164 -5.36 -14.90 -5.40
CA VAL A 164 -6.33 -14.32 -4.45
C VAL A 164 -7.41 -13.47 -5.13
N LYS A 165 -7.42 -13.32 -6.46
CA LYS A 165 -8.37 -12.46 -7.20
C LYS A 165 -8.30 -10.98 -6.78
N GLY A 166 -7.09 -10.45 -6.58
CA GLY A 166 -6.84 -9.03 -6.32
C GLY A 166 -7.47 -8.47 -5.03
N TYR A 167 -7.64 -7.15 -5.01
CA TYR A 167 -8.27 -6.40 -3.94
C TYR A 167 -9.76 -6.72 -3.85
N SER A 168 -10.33 -6.71 -2.64
CA SER A 168 -11.76 -6.98 -2.46
C SER A 168 -12.57 -5.69 -2.54
N VAL A 169 -13.68 -5.73 -3.28
CA VAL A 169 -14.55 -4.57 -3.53
C VAL A 169 -15.82 -4.72 -2.71
N ASP A 170 -15.82 -4.13 -1.51
CA ASP A 170 -16.97 -4.07 -0.61
C ASP A 170 -16.87 -2.79 0.25
N LYS A 171 -17.99 -2.12 0.49
CA LYS A 171 -18.06 -0.88 1.28
C LYS A 171 -17.54 -1.05 2.72
N ARG A 172 -17.62 -2.26 3.27
CA ARG A 172 -17.12 -2.63 4.61
C ARG A 172 -15.61 -2.82 4.67
N LEU A 173 -14.94 -2.83 3.51
CA LEU A 173 -13.49 -2.98 3.38
C LEU A 173 -12.80 -1.67 2.98
N LEU A 174 -13.56 -0.59 2.76
CA LEU A 174 -13.01 0.71 2.42
C LEU A 174 -12.03 1.18 3.51
N ARG A 175 -10.89 1.72 3.07
CA ARG A 175 -9.72 2.10 3.89
C ARG A 175 -8.95 0.95 4.54
N MET A 176 -9.34 -0.28 4.28
CA MET A 176 -8.73 -1.51 4.82
C MET A 176 -8.46 -2.52 3.69
N GLU A 177 -8.34 -2.03 2.46
CA GLU A 177 -8.26 -2.84 1.26
C GLU A 177 -6.96 -3.64 1.20
N ASP A 178 -5.86 -3.03 1.64
CA ASP A 178 -4.54 -3.64 1.78
C ASP A 178 -4.55 -4.71 2.89
N TYR A 179 -5.13 -4.40 4.03
CA TYR A 179 -5.12 -5.30 5.17
C TYR A 179 -5.91 -6.58 4.89
N HIS A 180 -7.07 -6.44 4.24
CA HIS A 180 -7.84 -7.59 3.76
C HIS A 180 -7.10 -8.39 2.66
N LEU A 181 -6.36 -7.71 1.76
CA LEU A 181 -5.54 -8.39 0.76
C LEU A 181 -4.47 -9.28 1.43
N TRP A 182 -3.76 -8.77 2.44
CA TRP A 182 -2.76 -9.52 3.17
C TRP A 182 -3.35 -10.76 3.84
N PHE A 183 -4.54 -10.65 4.44
CA PHE A 183 -5.25 -11.81 4.98
C PHE A 183 -5.52 -12.88 3.93
N LYS A 184 -6.00 -12.49 2.74
CA LYS A 184 -6.25 -13.44 1.64
C LYS A 184 -4.98 -14.14 1.18
N MET A 185 -3.87 -13.40 1.06
CA MET A 185 -2.59 -13.97 0.64
C MET A 185 -2.06 -14.98 1.67
N TYR A 186 -2.12 -14.65 2.96
CA TYR A 186 -1.69 -15.56 4.03
C TYR A 186 -2.62 -16.77 4.20
N ALA A 187 -3.92 -16.60 3.98
CA ALA A 187 -4.88 -17.70 3.98
C ALA A 187 -4.63 -18.67 2.82
N ALA A 188 -4.13 -18.17 1.68
CA ALA A 188 -3.69 -18.98 0.54
C ALA A 188 -2.30 -19.62 0.73
N GLY A 189 -1.64 -19.42 1.88
CA GLY A 189 -0.35 -20.04 2.22
C GLY A 189 0.88 -19.24 1.79
N TYR A 190 0.72 -18.03 1.23
CA TYR A 190 1.84 -17.17 0.88
C TYR A 190 2.45 -16.50 2.11
N ARG A 191 3.75 -16.20 2.02
CA ARG A 191 4.53 -15.56 3.08
C ARG A 191 5.06 -14.22 2.60
N GLY A 192 5.33 -13.32 3.54
CA GLY A 192 5.95 -12.04 3.24
C GLY A 192 7.03 -11.61 4.22
N TYR A 193 7.81 -10.64 3.79
CA TYR A 193 8.95 -10.09 4.51
C TYR A 193 8.93 -8.57 4.51
N MET A 194 9.31 -7.97 5.63
CA MET A 194 9.47 -6.53 5.80
C MET A 194 10.96 -6.20 5.89
N LEU A 195 11.52 -5.58 4.85
CA LEU A 195 12.92 -5.13 4.79
C LEU A 195 13.26 -4.24 5.98
N GLU A 196 14.51 -4.24 6.42
CA GLU A 196 14.92 -3.55 7.65
C GLU A 196 15.02 -2.03 7.46
N GLU A 197 15.54 -1.59 6.32
CA GLU A 197 15.84 -0.19 6.02
C GLU A 197 14.77 0.48 5.14
N PRO A 198 14.55 1.79 5.29
CA PRO A 198 13.56 2.51 4.48
C PRO A 198 13.87 2.48 2.99
N ILE A 199 12.84 2.24 2.18
CA ILE A 199 12.91 2.20 0.71
C ILE A 199 11.95 3.21 0.05
N TYR A 200 11.27 4.02 0.85
CA TYR A 200 10.16 4.84 0.40
C TYR A 200 9.97 6.06 1.28
N GLU A 201 9.38 7.11 0.72
CA GLU A 201 9.07 8.33 1.45
C GLU A 201 7.59 8.65 1.25
N MET A 202 6.86 8.61 2.37
CA MET A 202 5.44 8.92 2.41
C MET A 202 5.25 10.39 2.78
N ARG A 203 4.51 11.12 1.97
CA ARG A 203 4.14 12.50 2.27
C ARG A 203 3.05 12.50 3.31
N ASP A 204 3.30 13.14 4.44
CA ASP A 204 2.31 13.27 5.51
C ASP A 204 2.21 14.75 5.89
N ASP A 205 1.19 15.41 5.34
CA ASP A 205 0.80 16.79 5.65
C ASP A 205 0.21 16.96 7.07
N ARG A 206 0.31 15.91 7.91
CA ARG A 206 -0.18 15.82 9.29
C ARG A 206 -1.71 15.85 9.42
N ASN A 207 -2.44 15.64 8.32
CA ASN A 207 -3.91 15.47 8.32
C ASN A 207 -4.38 14.00 8.27
N ALA A 208 -3.48 13.02 8.37
CA ALA A 208 -3.84 11.60 8.44
C ALA A 208 -4.82 11.26 9.59
N ILE A 209 -4.73 11.98 10.72
CA ILE A 209 -5.60 11.79 11.89
C ILE A 209 -7.04 12.23 11.60
N ALA A 210 -7.23 13.36 10.90
CA ALA A 210 -8.55 13.90 10.56
C ALA A 210 -9.37 12.96 9.66
N ARG A 211 -8.69 12.08 8.92
CA ARG A 211 -9.31 11.12 8.00
C ARG A 211 -9.90 9.88 8.70
N ARG A 212 -9.68 9.70 10.01
CA ARG A 212 -10.16 8.54 10.78
C ARG A 212 -11.54 8.81 11.38
N ASN A 213 -12.58 8.38 10.68
CA ASN A 213 -13.97 8.49 11.15
C ASN A 213 -14.47 7.16 11.78
N TRP A 214 -15.62 7.22 12.47
CA TRP A 214 -16.27 6.07 13.10
C TRP A 214 -16.50 4.89 12.13
N MET A 215 -16.84 5.18 10.87
CA MET A 215 -17.06 4.16 9.86
C MET A 215 -15.76 3.39 9.55
N THR A 216 -14.64 4.08 9.37
CA THR A 216 -13.33 3.45 9.16
C THR A 216 -12.95 2.54 10.34
N ARG A 217 -13.29 2.91 11.57
CA ARG A 217 -13.03 2.08 12.76
C ARG A 217 -13.91 0.83 12.81
N LYS A 218 -15.18 0.95 12.42
CA LYS A 218 -16.08 -0.22 12.26
C LYS A 218 -15.60 -1.15 11.15
N ASN A 219 -15.16 -0.61 10.02
CA ASN A 219 -14.58 -1.38 8.93
C ASN A 219 -13.30 -2.10 9.39
N GLU A 220 -12.40 -1.42 10.11
CA GLU A 220 -11.19 -2.04 10.68
C GLU A 220 -11.55 -3.22 11.61
N ALA A 221 -12.52 -3.05 12.51
CA ALA A 221 -12.98 -4.12 13.40
C ALA A 221 -13.58 -5.31 12.63
N TYR A 222 -14.37 -5.03 11.59
CA TYR A 222 -14.94 -6.06 10.71
C TYR A 222 -13.86 -6.83 9.94
N VAL A 223 -12.91 -6.12 9.34
CA VAL A 223 -11.79 -6.71 8.57
C VAL A 223 -10.91 -7.58 9.49
N ARG A 224 -10.60 -7.10 10.70
CA ARG A 224 -9.91 -7.91 11.71
C ARG A 224 -10.68 -9.19 12.02
N TYR A 225 -11.99 -9.09 12.27
CA TYR A 225 -12.80 -10.27 12.59
C TYR A 225 -12.79 -11.32 11.48
N ILE A 226 -13.05 -10.93 10.23
CA ILE A 226 -13.05 -11.88 9.11
C ILE A 226 -11.65 -12.39 8.81
N GLY A 227 -10.62 -11.54 8.91
CA GLY A 227 -9.23 -11.91 8.66
C GLY A 227 -8.66 -12.87 9.69
N TYR A 228 -8.96 -12.67 10.97
CA TYR A 228 -8.54 -13.57 12.04
C TYR A 228 -9.16 -14.96 11.87
N LYS A 229 -10.42 -15.00 11.41
CA LYS A 229 -11.08 -16.26 11.04
C LYS A 229 -10.42 -16.92 9.82
N MET A 230 -10.01 -16.14 8.81
CA MET A 230 -9.29 -16.67 7.63
C MET A 230 -7.93 -17.28 7.99
N LEU A 231 -7.26 -16.73 9.00
CA LEU A 231 -5.93 -17.19 9.42
C LEU A 231 -5.94 -18.22 10.54
N ASP A 232 -7.12 -18.57 11.06
CA ASP A 232 -7.31 -19.44 12.23
C ASP A 232 -6.52 -18.95 13.47
N LEU A 233 -6.65 -17.65 13.76
CA LEU A 233 -6.01 -17.05 14.93
C LEU A 233 -6.72 -17.48 16.22
N PRO A 234 -5.99 -17.56 17.36
CA PRO A 234 -6.55 -18.02 18.62
C PRO A 234 -7.69 -17.12 19.10
N TRP A 235 -8.64 -17.69 19.85
CA TRP A 235 -9.86 -16.99 20.29
C TRP A 235 -9.58 -15.67 21.03
N TRP A 236 -8.48 -15.58 21.79
CA TRP A 236 -8.12 -14.35 22.51
C TRP A 236 -7.76 -13.20 21.57
N ALA A 237 -7.29 -13.49 20.34
CA ALA A 237 -6.98 -12.47 19.34
C ALA A 237 -8.23 -11.67 18.96
N TYR A 238 -9.42 -12.27 19.02
CA TYR A 238 -10.69 -11.62 18.66
C TYR A 238 -11.05 -10.46 19.58
N ILE A 239 -10.51 -10.41 20.80
CA ILE A 239 -10.63 -9.25 21.70
C ILE A 239 -10.01 -8.01 21.05
N TYR A 240 -8.92 -8.18 20.29
CA TYR A 240 -8.25 -7.08 19.57
C TYR A 240 -9.06 -6.56 18.37
N CYS A 241 -10.11 -7.26 17.91
CA CYS A 241 -11.04 -6.72 16.92
C CYS A 241 -11.79 -5.50 17.45
N LEU A 242 -11.98 -5.40 18.78
CA LEU A 242 -12.66 -4.28 19.42
C LEU A 242 -11.75 -3.07 19.63
N ARG A 243 -10.43 -3.23 19.54
CA ARG A 243 -9.46 -2.14 19.77
C ARG A 243 -9.74 -0.87 18.96
N PRO A 244 -10.08 -0.93 17.65
CA PRO A 244 -10.39 0.28 16.87
C PRO A 244 -11.63 1.02 17.39
N LEU A 245 -12.62 0.28 17.89
CA LEU A 245 -13.85 0.83 18.46
C LEU A 245 -13.59 1.49 19.81
N VAL A 246 -12.79 0.85 20.66
CA VAL A 246 -12.37 1.42 21.96
C VAL A 246 -11.60 2.72 21.75
N LEU A 247 -10.66 2.75 20.80
CA LEU A 247 -9.91 3.97 20.46
C LEU A 247 -10.81 5.08 19.91
N ALA A 248 -11.95 4.76 19.29
CA ALA A 248 -12.86 5.74 18.73
C ALA A 248 -13.70 6.47 19.80
N VAL A 249 -14.00 5.80 20.92
CA VAL A 249 -14.79 6.35 22.04
C VAL A 249 -13.88 6.97 23.12
N MET A 250 -12.56 6.80 22.99
CA MET A 250 -11.58 7.27 23.96
C MET A 250 -11.47 8.81 23.95
N PRO A 251 -11.58 9.48 25.11
CA PRO A 251 -11.35 10.92 25.21
C PRO A 251 -9.95 11.30 24.69
N ALA A 252 -9.84 12.41 23.96
CA ALA A 252 -8.59 12.85 23.33
C ALA A 252 -7.43 13.01 24.33
N CYS A 253 -7.72 13.40 25.58
CA CYS A 253 -6.74 13.51 26.65
C CYS A 253 -6.10 12.16 27.01
N LEU A 254 -6.91 11.09 27.08
CA LEU A 254 -6.44 9.74 27.40
C LEU A 254 -5.70 9.13 26.20
N TYR A 255 -6.19 9.34 24.98
CA TYR A 255 -5.52 8.92 23.76
C TYR A 255 -4.10 9.52 23.65
N ASN A 256 -3.98 10.84 23.85
CA ASN A 256 -2.69 11.54 23.79
C ASN A 256 -1.75 11.13 24.93
N TYR A 257 -2.27 10.87 26.13
CA TYR A 257 -1.47 10.36 27.25
C TYR A 257 -0.87 8.97 26.95
N LEU A 258 -1.66 8.07 26.38
CA LEU A 258 -1.22 6.72 26.04
C LEU A 258 -0.26 6.69 24.84
N HIS A 259 -0.39 7.64 23.90
CA HIS A 259 0.46 7.72 22.71
C HIS A 259 1.76 8.52 22.91
N LYS A 260 1.86 9.40 23.91
CA LYS A 260 3.11 10.10 24.27
C LYS A 260 4.17 9.20 24.94
N LYS A 261 3.81 7.97 25.33
CA LYS A 261 4.71 7.00 25.99
C LYS A 261 5.26 5.92 25.05
N LYS A 262 5.15 6.09 23.73
CA LYS A 262 5.69 5.17 22.73
C LYS A 262 6.78 5.81 21.89
#